data_AF-A0A1B1K022-F1
#
_entry.id   AF-A0A1B1K022-F1
#
_cell.length_a   1.000
_cell.length_b   1.000
_cell.length_c   1.000
_cell.angle_alpha   90.00
_cell.angle_beta   90.00
_cell.angle_gamma   90.00
#
_symmetry.space_group_name_H-M   'P 1'
#
loop_
_entity.id
_entity.type
_entity.pdbx_description
1 polymer ?
#
loop_
_entity_poly.entity_id
_entity_poly.type
_entity_poly.pdbx_seq_one_letter_code
_entity_poly.pdbx_strand_id
1 'polypeptide(L)'
;MRHFEFTVDRPYAKSVNQTFADMRRLQVSAIVVALLFAAAAVGLILLAHPWSIILGVVVAIAALTSVWVAFWVPKKVGSIEELYAKSPLVPAVVSEVHPRAVTLLSLIDVAKPSAGRASYALVTRNVPIRTGQKQRVGDRVPSVALLNDRSTHSDAATWEMVSPMPIAWGTRDAAVRSRAEDAIDQVEWDFLQSRIPESEQIRTSPEQRVAVSEHDLPEGLR
;
A
#
# COMPACT_ATOMS: atom_id res chain seq x y z
N MET A 1 -6.94 -18.01 -5.51
CA MET A 1 -6.38 -16.66 -5.76
C MET A 1 -5.68 -16.62 -7.12
N ARG A 2 -6.04 -15.68 -8.01
CA ARG A 2 -5.38 -15.51 -9.32
C ARG A 2 -4.14 -14.63 -9.17
N HIS A 3 -3.04 -14.99 -9.82
CA HIS A 3 -1.82 -14.17 -9.86
C HIS A 3 -1.73 -13.49 -11.24
N PHE A 4 -1.35 -12.22 -11.25
CA PHE A 4 -1.23 -11.43 -12.48
C PHE A 4 0.13 -10.74 -12.55
N GLU A 5 0.95 -11.17 -13.50
CA GLU A 5 2.30 -10.63 -13.69
C GLU A 5 2.31 -9.55 -14.78
N PHE A 6 2.96 -8.43 -14.48
CA PHE A 6 3.19 -7.36 -15.44
C PHE A 6 4.48 -6.61 -15.15
N THR A 7 5.04 -5.98 -16.17
CA THR A 7 6.21 -5.12 -16.00
C THR A 7 5.81 -3.82 -15.31
N VAL A 8 6.30 -3.63 -14.08
CA VAL A 8 6.06 -2.41 -13.30
C VAL A 8 7.00 -1.30 -13.78
N ASP A 9 6.42 -0.14 -14.08
CA ASP A 9 7.16 1.10 -14.31
C ASP A 9 7.60 1.65 -12.93
N ARG A 10 8.79 1.23 -12.48
CA ARG A 10 9.41 1.65 -11.20
C ARG A 10 9.36 3.17 -10.95
N PRO A 11 9.89 4.02 -11.84
CA PRO A 11 9.91 5.46 -11.59
C PRO A 11 8.49 6.03 -11.50
N TYR A 12 7.55 5.48 -12.27
CA TYR A 12 6.14 5.84 -12.13
C TYR A 12 5.56 5.38 -10.80
N ALA A 13 5.66 4.10 -10.46
CA ALA A 13 5.07 3.56 -9.23
C ALA A 13 5.54 4.29 -7.97
N LYS A 14 6.82 4.69 -7.93
CA LYS A 14 7.37 5.52 -6.85
C LYS A 14 6.80 6.94 -6.82
N SER A 15 6.46 7.53 -7.97
CA SER A 15 5.84 8.86 -8.04
C SER A 15 4.37 8.87 -7.59
N VAL A 16 3.71 7.72 -7.67
CA VAL A 16 2.29 7.56 -7.35
C VAL A 16 2.05 7.24 -5.89
N ASN A 17 2.92 6.42 -5.32
CA ASN A 17 2.72 5.89 -3.99
C ASN A 17 3.20 6.92 -2.95
N GLN A 18 2.25 7.55 -2.25
CA GLN A 18 2.50 8.62 -1.27
C GLN A 18 3.51 8.21 -0.20
N THR A 19 3.56 6.92 0.14
CA THR A 19 4.55 6.35 1.07
C THR A 19 6.00 6.67 0.66
N PHE A 20 6.31 6.71 -0.64
CA PHE A 20 7.66 7.07 -1.11
C PHE A 20 7.93 8.57 -1.08
N ALA A 21 6.91 9.42 -1.27
CA ALA A 21 7.05 10.86 -1.13
C ALA A 21 7.32 11.23 0.34
N ASP A 22 6.59 10.61 1.27
CA ASP A 22 6.82 10.77 2.71
C ASP A 22 8.17 10.19 3.14
N MET A 23 8.58 9.04 2.60
CA MET A 23 9.92 8.49 2.83
C MET A 23 11.02 9.40 2.30
N ARG A 24 10.87 10.00 1.11
CA ARG A 24 11.85 10.94 0.57
C ARG A 24 11.95 12.19 1.45
N ARG A 25 10.82 12.69 1.95
CA ARG A 25 10.79 13.80 2.92
C ARG A 25 11.44 13.43 4.25
N LEU A 26 11.20 12.21 4.74
CA LEU A 26 11.86 11.66 5.93
C LEU A 26 13.38 11.55 5.71
N GLN A 27 13.81 11.05 4.54
CA GLN A 27 15.22 10.93 4.17
C GLN A 27 15.91 12.29 4.10
N VAL A 28 15.27 13.30 3.48
CA VAL A 28 15.77 14.67 3.47
C VAL A 28 15.87 15.22 4.89
N SER A 29 14.86 15.00 5.73
CA SER A 29 14.90 15.44 7.13
C SER A 29 16.02 14.76 7.92
N ALA A 30 16.25 13.46 7.71
CA ALA A 30 17.35 12.72 8.34
C ALA A 30 18.72 13.23 7.90
N ILE A 31 18.90 13.55 6.61
CA ILE A 31 20.13 14.15 6.09
C ILE A 31 20.37 15.54 6.72
N VAL A 32 19.34 16.38 6.81
CA VAL A 32 19.44 17.70 7.46
C VAL A 32 19.83 17.56 8.93
N VAL A 33 19.19 16.66 9.67
CA VAL A 33 19.53 16.38 11.07
C VAL A 33 20.97 15.86 11.21
N ALA A 34 21.40 14.95 10.32
CA ALA A 34 22.76 14.45 10.32
C ALA A 34 23.80 15.57 10.08
N LEU A 35 23.51 16.52 9.18
CA LEU A 35 24.37 17.68 8.96
C LEU A 35 24.45 18.59 10.18
N LEU A 36 23.32 18.81 10.88
CA LEU A 36 23.30 19.59 12.12
C LEU A 36 24.14 18.91 13.22
N PHE A 37 24.02 17.59 13.38
CA PHE A 37 24.85 16.84 14.31
C PHE A 37 26.32 16.86 13.92
N ALA A 38 26.65 16.73 12.63
CA ALA A 38 28.04 16.84 12.18
C ALA A 38 28.63 18.23 12.51
N ALA A 39 27.88 19.31 12.26
CA ALA A 39 28.31 20.67 12.60
C ALA A 39 28.48 20.87 14.12
N ALA A 40 27.54 20.36 14.92
CA ALA A 40 27.63 20.40 16.38
C ALA A 40 28.84 19.61 16.92
N ALA A 41 29.11 18.42 16.34
CA ALA A 41 30.27 17.62 16.70
C ALA A 41 31.58 18.36 16.41
N VAL A 42 31.71 18.98 15.24
CA VAL A 42 32.87 19.81 14.88
C VAL A 42 33.04 20.97 15.87
N GLY A 43 31.95 21.70 16.17
CA GLY A 43 31.98 22.79 17.15
C GLY A 43 32.47 22.33 18.52
N LEU A 44 31.93 21.22 19.04
CA LEU A 44 32.29 20.67 20.34
C LEU A 44 33.75 20.20 20.42
N ILE A 45 34.28 19.65 19.31
CA ILE A 45 35.69 19.22 19.23
C ILE A 45 36.62 20.44 19.20
N LEU A 46 36.24 21.50 18.50
CA LEU A 46 37.03 22.75 18.41
C LEU A 46 37.13 23.50 19.76
N LEU A 47 36.19 23.31 20.68
CA LEU A 47 36.27 23.86 22.04
C LEU A 47 37.42 23.25 22.88
N ALA A 48 38.02 22.14 22.43
CA ALA A 48 39.20 21.50 23.01
C ALA A 48 39.12 21.19 24.53
N HIS A 49 37.90 21.06 25.08
CA HIS A 49 37.69 20.72 26.46
C HIS A 49 37.45 19.20 26.59
N PRO A 50 37.94 18.50 27.64
CA PRO A 50 37.88 17.04 27.71
C PRO A 50 36.45 16.49 27.59
N TRP A 51 35.50 17.15 28.24
CA TRP A 51 34.07 16.81 28.19
C TRP A 51 33.42 17.15 26.84
N SER A 52 33.88 18.20 26.15
CA SER A 52 33.34 18.58 24.84
C SER A 52 33.79 17.62 23.74
N ILE A 53 35.02 17.07 23.84
CA ILE A 53 35.52 16.05 22.92
C ILE A 53 34.71 14.77 23.05
N ILE A 54 34.45 14.29 24.27
CA ILE A 54 33.63 13.09 24.51
C ILE A 54 32.22 13.29 23.92
N LEU A 55 31.59 14.42 24.20
CA LEU A 55 30.26 14.74 23.66
C LEU A 55 30.28 14.85 22.13
N GLY A 56 31.32 15.46 21.54
CA GLY A 56 31.49 15.58 20.10
C GLY A 56 31.60 14.23 19.40
N VAL A 57 32.33 13.26 19.97
CA VAL A 57 32.44 11.90 19.44
C VAL A 57 31.10 11.18 19.46
N VAL A 58 30.33 11.30 20.56
CA VAL A 58 28.99 10.69 20.65
C VAL A 58 28.04 11.27 19.59
N VAL A 59 28.06 12.58 19.39
CA VAL A 59 27.24 13.26 18.38
C VAL A 59 27.68 12.88 16.96
N ALA A 60 28.99 12.71 16.71
CA ALA A 60 29.49 12.26 15.42
C ALA A 60 29.03 10.83 15.08
N ILE A 61 29.02 9.93 16.07
CA ILE A 61 28.48 8.56 15.91
C ILE A 61 26.98 8.62 15.61
N ALA A 62 26.22 9.48 16.30
CA ALA A 62 24.80 9.68 16.02
C ALA A 62 24.54 10.23 14.60
N ALA A 63 25.40 11.10 14.09
CA ALA A 63 25.32 11.58 12.71
C ALA A 63 25.56 10.44 11.70
N LEU A 64 26.58 9.60 11.94
CA LEU A 64 26.90 8.45 11.09
C LEU A 64 25.76 7.42 11.08
N THR A 65 25.16 7.11 12.22
CA THR A 65 24.02 6.18 12.30
C THR A 65 22.78 6.74 11.59
N SER A 66 22.53 8.05 11.68
CA SER A 66 21.43 8.70 10.96
C SER A 66 21.60 8.63 9.43
N VAL A 67 22.81 8.91 8.94
CA VAL A 67 23.15 8.76 7.51
C VAL A 67 23.00 7.31 7.07
N TRP A 68 23.49 6.36 7.87
CA TRP A 68 23.36 4.94 7.59
C TRP A 68 21.90 4.52 7.42
N VAL A 69 21.02 4.90 8.36
CA VAL A 69 19.58 4.62 8.30
C VAL A 69 18.96 5.23 7.04
N ALA A 70 19.32 6.47 6.70
CA ALA A 70 18.81 7.17 5.51
C ALA A 70 19.16 6.45 4.18
N PHE A 71 20.30 5.77 4.09
CA PHE A 71 20.70 5.01 2.90
C PHE A 71 20.27 3.54 2.92
N TRP A 72 20.13 2.94 4.09
CA TRP A 72 19.86 1.51 4.22
C TRP A 72 18.37 1.16 4.18
N VAL A 73 17.51 1.97 4.82
CA VAL A 73 16.05 1.75 4.85
C VAL A 73 15.44 1.63 3.44
N PRO A 74 15.76 2.50 2.46
CA PRO A 74 15.18 2.41 1.13
C PRO A 74 15.58 1.14 0.36
N LYS A 75 16.70 0.50 0.70
CA LYS A 75 17.17 -0.73 0.06
C LYS A 75 16.45 -1.98 0.55
N LYS A 76 15.86 -1.94 1.75
CA LYS A 76 15.17 -3.09 2.37
C LYS A 76 13.67 -3.12 2.16
N VAL A 77 13.08 -2.04 1.67
CA VAL A 77 11.69 -2.06 1.20
C VAL A 77 11.70 -2.93 -0.06
N GLY A 78 11.08 -4.12 0.01
CA GLY A 78 11.00 -5.06 -1.09
C GLY A 78 10.58 -4.38 -2.39
N SER A 79 11.07 -4.89 -3.52
CA SER A 79 10.79 -4.30 -4.81
C SER A 79 9.28 -4.23 -5.04
N ILE A 80 8.77 -3.08 -5.51
CA ILE A 80 7.33 -2.91 -5.79
C ILE A 80 6.85 -3.99 -6.76
N GLU A 81 7.76 -4.45 -7.63
CA GLU A 81 7.57 -5.59 -8.52
C GLU A 81 7.23 -6.86 -7.77
N GLU A 82 8.02 -7.23 -6.75
CA GLU A 82 7.73 -8.42 -5.94
C GLU A 82 6.41 -8.29 -5.19
N LEU A 83 6.05 -7.08 -4.75
CA LEU A 83 4.78 -6.85 -4.09
C LEU A 83 3.61 -7.09 -5.05
N TYR A 84 3.66 -6.54 -6.26
CA TYR A 84 2.63 -6.80 -7.28
C TYR A 84 2.62 -8.26 -7.75
N ALA A 85 3.77 -8.90 -7.88
CA ALA A 85 3.88 -10.27 -8.36
C ALA A 85 3.35 -11.31 -7.36
N LYS A 86 3.53 -11.05 -6.04
CA LYS A 86 3.06 -11.95 -4.97
C LYS A 86 1.62 -11.69 -4.56
N SER A 87 1.10 -10.49 -4.81
CA SER A 87 -0.27 -10.13 -4.45
C SER A 87 -1.26 -10.68 -5.49
N PRO A 88 -2.39 -11.25 -5.04
CA PRO A 88 -3.38 -11.77 -5.94
C PRO A 88 -4.18 -10.64 -6.61
N LEU A 89 -4.59 -10.89 -7.86
CA LEU A 89 -5.47 -10.02 -8.61
C LEU A 89 -6.88 -10.06 -8.02
N VAL A 90 -7.46 -8.88 -7.80
CA VAL A 90 -8.80 -8.71 -7.23
C VAL A 90 -9.57 -7.60 -7.96
N PRO A 91 -10.89 -7.71 -8.06
CA PRO A 91 -11.71 -6.64 -8.62
C PRO A 91 -11.88 -5.51 -7.59
N ALA A 92 -11.87 -4.28 -8.09
CA ALA A 92 -12.30 -3.12 -7.33
C ALA A 92 -13.11 -2.18 -8.23
N VAL A 93 -14.18 -1.60 -7.70
CA VAL A 93 -15.01 -0.63 -8.39
C VAL A 93 -14.97 0.71 -7.65
N VAL A 94 -15.09 1.81 -8.39
CA VAL A 94 -15.27 3.13 -7.77
C VAL A 94 -16.68 3.18 -7.16
N SER A 95 -16.78 3.28 -5.85
CA SER A 95 -18.07 3.34 -5.16
C SER A 95 -18.52 4.78 -4.88
N GLU A 96 -17.59 5.66 -4.54
CA GLU A 96 -17.84 7.07 -4.25
C GLU A 96 -16.80 7.96 -4.90
N VAL A 97 -17.21 9.15 -5.35
CA VAL A 97 -16.32 10.18 -5.91
C VAL A 97 -16.37 11.41 -5.03
N HIS A 98 -15.22 11.79 -4.49
CA HIS A 98 -15.02 13.01 -3.70
C HIS A 98 -14.18 14.03 -4.48
N PRO A 99 -14.11 15.31 -4.04
CA PRO A 99 -13.38 16.35 -4.79
C PRO A 99 -11.88 16.08 -4.98
N ARG A 100 -11.24 15.29 -4.10
CA ARG A 100 -9.80 15.00 -4.13
C ARG A 100 -9.46 13.51 -4.06
N ALA A 101 -10.47 12.64 -3.94
CA ALA A 101 -10.28 11.21 -3.72
C ALA A 101 -11.49 10.42 -4.25
N VAL A 102 -11.29 9.15 -4.56
CA VAL A 102 -12.36 8.18 -4.78
C VAL A 102 -12.31 7.11 -3.70
N THR A 103 -13.46 6.57 -3.37
CA THR A 103 -13.55 5.36 -2.56
C THR A 103 -13.61 4.18 -3.52
N LEU A 104 -12.67 3.25 -3.38
CA LEU A 104 -12.69 1.97 -4.06
C LEU A 104 -13.36 0.95 -3.16
N LEU A 105 -14.26 0.14 -3.71
CA LEU A 105 -14.84 -1.04 -3.08
C LEU A 105 -14.27 -2.28 -3.78
N SER A 106 -13.69 -3.21 -3.02
CA SER A 106 -13.04 -4.40 -3.56
C SER A 106 -13.50 -5.67 -2.84
N LEU A 107 -13.57 -6.77 -3.60
CA LEU A 107 -13.86 -8.10 -3.07
C LEU A 107 -12.54 -8.84 -2.93
N ILE A 108 -12.18 -9.23 -1.71
CA ILE A 108 -10.87 -9.82 -1.43
C ILE A 108 -11.07 -11.10 -0.64
N ASP A 109 -10.43 -12.18 -1.10
CA ASP A 109 -10.23 -13.38 -0.28
C ASP A 109 -9.19 -13.08 0.80
N VAL A 110 -9.65 -13.01 2.04
CA VAL A 110 -8.85 -12.72 3.24
C VAL A 110 -8.39 -13.98 3.94
N ALA A 111 -8.76 -15.17 3.47
CA ALA A 111 -8.28 -16.41 4.07
C ALA A 111 -6.77 -16.58 3.87
N LYS A 112 -6.08 -17.07 4.92
CA LYS A 112 -4.70 -17.53 4.77
C LYS A 112 -4.69 -18.84 3.98
N PRO A 113 -3.62 -19.13 3.21
CA PRO A 113 -3.50 -20.40 2.50
C PRO A 113 -3.63 -21.65 3.40
N SER A 114 -3.30 -21.52 4.69
CA SER A 114 -3.43 -22.57 5.70
C SER A 114 -4.87 -22.85 6.15
N ALA A 115 -5.84 -21.96 5.86
CA ALA A 115 -7.21 -22.10 6.33
C ALA A 115 -8.04 -23.12 5.53
N GLY A 116 -7.59 -23.51 4.33
CA GLY A 116 -8.22 -24.54 3.50
C GLY A 116 -9.57 -24.15 2.86
N ARG A 117 -10.13 -22.99 3.18
CA ARG A 117 -11.35 -22.42 2.56
C ARG A 117 -11.20 -20.92 2.33
N ALA A 118 -11.73 -20.43 1.21
CA ALA A 118 -11.75 -19.00 0.90
C ALA A 118 -12.68 -18.25 1.87
N SER A 119 -12.31 -17.04 2.25
CA SER A 119 -13.11 -16.16 3.09
C SER A 119 -13.12 -14.79 2.46
N TYR A 120 -14.25 -14.40 1.87
CA TYR A 120 -14.33 -13.13 1.16
C TYR A 120 -14.74 -11.99 2.10
N ALA A 121 -14.13 -10.82 1.88
CA ALA A 121 -14.51 -9.58 2.52
C ALA A 121 -14.66 -8.47 1.48
N LEU A 122 -15.64 -7.60 1.69
CA LEU A 122 -15.73 -6.32 1.00
C LEU A 122 -14.84 -5.33 1.75
N VAL A 123 -13.91 -4.72 1.03
CA VAL A 123 -12.92 -3.78 1.59
C VAL A 123 -13.03 -2.45 0.87
N THR A 124 -13.07 -1.37 1.62
CA THR A 124 -13.04 -0.02 1.08
C THR A 124 -11.66 0.62 1.22
N ARG A 125 -11.26 1.42 0.23
CA ARG A 125 -10.03 2.21 0.29
C ARG A 125 -10.20 3.55 -0.39
N ASN A 126 -9.87 4.62 0.33
CA ASN A 126 -9.79 5.95 -0.25
C ASN A 126 -8.48 6.10 -1.03
N VAL A 127 -8.60 6.50 -2.29
CA VAL A 127 -7.49 6.70 -3.22
C VAL A 127 -7.54 8.13 -3.77
N PRO A 128 -6.44 8.89 -3.76
CA PRO A 128 -6.43 10.24 -4.29
C PRO A 128 -6.73 10.25 -5.80
N ILE A 129 -7.59 11.18 -6.23
CA ILE A 129 -7.85 11.42 -7.65
C ILE A 129 -6.66 12.20 -8.21
N ARG A 130 -6.14 11.74 -9.35
CA ARG A 130 -5.07 12.46 -10.04
C ARG A 130 -5.61 13.50 -10.99
N THR A 131 -4.86 14.59 -11.11
CA THR A 131 -5.11 15.66 -12.07
C THR A 131 -5.25 15.09 -13.48
N GLY A 132 -6.41 15.32 -14.11
CA GLY A 132 -6.71 14.86 -15.47
C GLY A 132 -7.43 13.51 -15.57
N GLN A 133 -7.62 12.77 -14.47
CA GLN A 133 -8.45 11.56 -14.48
C GLN A 133 -9.88 11.89 -14.02
N LYS A 134 -10.85 11.66 -14.89
CA LYS A 134 -12.27 11.64 -14.53
C LYS A 134 -12.63 10.22 -14.15
N GLN A 135 -13.11 10.03 -12.93
CA GLN A 135 -13.67 8.76 -12.47
C GLN A 135 -15.15 8.95 -12.17
N ARG A 136 -15.93 7.91 -12.42
CA ARG A 136 -17.35 7.83 -12.11
C ARG A 136 -17.59 6.62 -11.22
N VAL A 137 -18.65 6.71 -10.43
CA VAL A 137 -19.15 5.56 -9.68
C VAL A 137 -19.47 4.42 -10.66
N GLY A 138 -19.04 3.22 -10.32
CA GLY A 138 -19.14 2.02 -11.15
C GLY A 138 -17.95 1.76 -12.08
N ASP A 139 -17.00 2.70 -12.21
CA ASP A 139 -15.80 2.46 -13.02
C ASP A 139 -15.00 1.28 -12.44
N ARG A 140 -14.60 0.35 -13.32
CA ARG A 140 -13.81 -0.83 -12.97
C ARG A 140 -12.34 -0.46 -12.80
N VAL A 141 -11.75 -0.90 -11.70
CA VAL A 141 -10.37 -0.60 -11.30
C VAL A 141 -9.67 -1.92 -10.91
N PRO A 142 -9.08 -2.65 -11.88
CA PRO A 142 -8.38 -3.89 -11.56
C PRO A 142 -7.23 -3.59 -10.59
N SER A 143 -7.19 -4.36 -9.50
CA SER A 143 -6.35 -4.10 -8.34
C SER A 143 -5.68 -5.39 -7.87
N VAL A 144 -4.65 -5.26 -7.05
CA VAL A 144 -4.07 -6.41 -6.32
C VAL A 144 -4.36 -6.28 -4.84
N ALA A 145 -4.56 -7.40 -4.14
CA ALA A 145 -4.78 -7.39 -2.70
C ALA A 145 -3.44 -7.39 -1.95
N LEU A 146 -3.20 -6.33 -1.17
CA LEU A 146 -2.14 -6.33 -0.17
C LEU A 146 -2.70 -7.00 1.07
N LEU A 147 -2.16 -8.18 1.35
CA LEU A 147 -2.50 -9.01 2.50
C LEU A 147 -1.32 -9.00 3.46
N ASN A 148 -1.55 -8.59 4.70
CA ASN A 148 -0.52 -8.57 5.73
C ASN A 148 -1.14 -8.83 7.10
N ASP A 149 -0.34 -9.31 8.05
CA ASP A 149 -0.74 -9.42 9.45
C ASP A 149 -0.28 -8.18 10.22
N ARG A 150 -1.04 -7.78 11.25
CA ARG A 150 -0.60 -6.69 12.14
C ARG A 150 0.55 -7.15 13.04
N SER A 151 0.64 -8.46 13.31
CA SER A 151 1.70 -9.07 14.08
C SER A 151 2.43 -10.16 13.27
N THR A 152 3.73 -10.30 13.50
CA THR A 152 4.56 -11.33 12.84
C THR A 152 4.24 -12.76 13.27
N HIS A 153 3.39 -12.95 14.29
CA HIS A 153 3.00 -14.23 14.87
C HIS A 153 1.47 -14.35 14.99
N SER A 154 0.74 -13.93 13.95
CA SER A 154 -0.71 -14.10 13.94
C SER A 154 -1.08 -15.53 13.52
N ASP A 155 -1.65 -16.30 14.44
CA ASP A 155 -2.24 -17.62 14.18
C ASP A 155 -3.67 -17.51 13.60
N ALA A 156 -4.14 -16.30 13.28
CA ALA A 156 -5.46 -16.09 12.71
C ALA A 156 -5.59 -16.79 11.35
N ALA A 157 -6.75 -17.39 11.09
CA ALA A 157 -7.07 -18.03 9.81
C ALA A 157 -7.27 -17.02 8.66
N THR A 158 -7.37 -15.73 8.96
CA THR A 158 -7.56 -14.64 8.01
C THR A 158 -6.48 -13.56 8.17
N TRP A 159 -6.20 -12.84 7.09
CA TRP A 159 -5.29 -11.69 7.10
C TRP A 159 -5.92 -10.51 7.85
N GLU A 160 -5.16 -9.89 8.74
CA GLU A 160 -5.65 -8.79 9.58
C GLU A 160 -5.65 -7.44 8.85
N MET A 161 -4.67 -7.20 7.97
CA MET A 161 -4.55 -6.00 7.16
C MET A 161 -4.75 -6.36 5.70
N VAL A 162 -5.82 -5.81 5.13
CA VAL A 162 -6.23 -6.09 3.75
C VAL A 162 -6.50 -4.77 3.06
N SER A 163 -5.87 -4.54 1.90
CA SER A 163 -6.07 -3.30 1.15
C SER A 163 -5.92 -3.50 -0.35
N PRO A 164 -6.88 -3.04 -1.18
CA PRO A 164 -6.74 -3.08 -2.63
C PRO A 164 -5.73 -2.04 -3.11
N MET A 165 -4.84 -2.40 -4.01
CA MET A 165 -3.88 -1.50 -4.65
C MET A 165 -4.06 -1.53 -6.18
N PRO A 166 -4.49 -0.42 -6.80
CA PRO A 166 -4.73 -0.38 -8.24
C PRO A 166 -3.50 -0.73 -9.08
N ILE A 167 -3.69 -1.50 -10.15
CA ILE A 167 -2.61 -1.83 -11.11
C ILE A 167 -2.15 -0.56 -11.85
N ALA A 168 -3.05 0.40 -12.04
CA ALA A 168 -2.74 1.71 -12.64
C ALA A 168 -1.71 2.55 -11.86
N TRP A 169 -1.34 2.13 -10.65
CA TRP A 169 -0.21 2.71 -9.91
C TRP A 169 1.13 2.09 -10.32
N GLY A 170 1.15 0.80 -10.68
CA GLY A 170 2.35 0.09 -11.12
C GLY A 170 2.69 0.31 -12.59
N THR A 171 1.72 0.68 -13.43
CA THR A 171 1.94 0.87 -14.88
C THR A 171 1.06 1.96 -15.48
N ARG A 172 1.57 2.60 -16.53
CA ARG A 172 0.81 3.52 -17.39
C ARG A 172 0.17 2.82 -18.59
N ASP A 173 0.57 1.58 -18.86
CA ASP A 173 0.13 0.84 -20.03
C ASP A 173 -1.35 0.46 -19.92
N ALA A 174 -2.14 0.97 -20.86
CA ALA A 174 -3.57 0.68 -20.95
C ALA A 174 -3.85 -0.78 -21.29
N ALA A 175 -2.97 -1.44 -22.06
CA ALA A 175 -3.13 -2.84 -22.43
C ALA A 175 -2.97 -3.76 -21.21
N VAL A 176 -2.05 -3.45 -20.30
CA VAL A 176 -1.90 -4.19 -19.04
C VAL A 176 -3.17 -4.08 -18.19
N ARG A 177 -3.77 -2.89 -18.11
CA ARG A 177 -5.02 -2.69 -17.35
C ARG A 177 -6.19 -3.45 -17.98
N SER A 178 -6.32 -3.41 -19.31
CA SER A 178 -7.37 -4.17 -20.02
C SER A 178 -7.24 -5.66 -19.75
N ARG A 179 -6.03 -6.23 -19.93
CA ARG A 179 -5.78 -7.65 -19.64
C ARG A 179 -6.07 -8.03 -18.19
N ALA A 180 -5.81 -7.13 -17.25
CA ALA A 180 -6.11 -7.37 -15.84
C ALA A 180 -7.62 -7.33 -15.56
N GLU A 181 -8.36 -6.46 -16.24
CA GLU A 181 -9.82 -6.43 -16.16
C GLU A 181 -10.44 -7.70 -16.75
N ASP A 182 -9.95 -8.12 -17.92
CA ASP A 182 -10.41 -9.33 -18.63
C ASP A 182 -10.06 -10.63 -17.88
N ALA A 183 -9.02 -10.61 -17.05
CA ALA A 183 -8.60 -11.76 -16.23
C ALA A 183 -9.46 -11.96 -14.97
N ILE A 184 -10.37 -11.03 -14.67
CA ILE A 184 -11.28 -11.14 -13.52
C ILE A 184 -12.66 -11.56 -14.03
N ASP A 185 -13.22 -12.58 -13.37
CA ASP A 185 -14.50 -13.15 -13.78
C ASP A 185 -15.63 -12.12 -13.66
N GLN A 186 -16.51 -12.08 -14.67
CA GLN A 186 -17.63 -11.14 -14.74
C GLN A 186 -18.56 -11.22 -13.52
N VAL A 187 -18.70 -12.41 -12.93
CA VAL A 187 -19.48 -12.64 -11.70
C VAL A 187 -18.97 -11.81 -10.53
N GLU A 188 -17.65 -11.63 -10.40
CA GLU A 188 -17.07 -10.82 -9.31
C GLU A 188 -17.34 -9.32 -9.55
N TRP A 189 -17.28 -8.89 -10.81
CA TRP A 189 -17.62 -7.52 -11.20
C TRP A 189 -19.07 -7.17 -10.94
N ASP A 190 -19.99 -8.07 -11.28
CA ASP A 190 -21.43 -7.86 -11.09
C ASP A 190 -21.79 -7.87 -9.60
N PHE A 191 -21.19 -8.78 -8.83
CA PHE A 191 -21.33 -8.80 -7.38
C PHE A 191 -20.89 -7.48 -6.74
N LEU A 192 -19.69 -6.98 -7.08
CA LEU A 192 -19.22 -5.70 -6.55
C LEU A 192 -20.12 -4.52 -6.93
N GLN A 193 -20.58 -4.47 -8.18
CA GLN A 193 -21.49 -3.41 -8.63
C GLN A 193 -22.79 -3.41 -7.82
N SER A 194 -23.36 -4.58 -7.52
CA SER A 194 -24.57 -4.70 -6.69
C SER A 194 -24.37 -4.21 -5.26
N ARG A 195 -23.14 -4.27 -4.74
CA ARG A 195 -22.78 -3.91 -3.36
C ARG A 195 -22.24 -2.49 -3.22
N ILE A 196 -22.20 -1.70 -4.30
CA ILE A 196 -21.83 -0.27 -4.25
C ILE A 196 -22.62 0.52 -3.18
N PRO A 197 -23.95 0.33 -3.02
CA PRO A 197 -24.71 1.08 -2.01
C PRO A 197 -24.25 0.83 -0.56
N GLU A 198 -23.56 -0.29 -0.29
CA GLU A 198 -23.05 -0.63 1.04
C GLU A 198 -21.69 0.03 1.32
N SER A 199 -21.08 0.69 0.34
CA SER A 199 -19.71 1.23 0.47
C SER A 199 -19.59 2.26 1.58
N GLU A 200 -20.61 3.09 1.80
CA GLU A 200 -20.57 4.12 2.84
C GLU A 200 -20.54 3.49 4.24
N GLN A 201 -21.35 2.46 4.45
CA GLN A 201 -21.38 1.70 5.70
C GLN A 201 -20.05 0.99 5.93
N ILE A 202 -19.48 0.36 4.89
CA ILE A 202 -18.19 -0.31 5.00
C ILE A 202 -17.08 0.70 5.28
N ARG A 203 -17.06 1.84 4.60
CA ARG A 203 -16.05 2.91 4.75
C ARG A 203 -16.04 3.53 6.15
N THR A 204 -17.21 3.62 6.79
CA THR A 204 -17.36 4.16 8.15
C THR A 204 -17.12 3.11 9.24
N SER A 205 -16.98 1.83 8.87
CA SER A 205 -16.66 0.78 9.82
C SER A 205 -15.21 0.90 10.34
N PRO A 206 -14.93 0.48 11.60
CA PRO A 206 -13.59 0.61 12.18
C PRO A 206 -12.49 -0.09 11.38
N GLU A 207 -12.82 -1.21 10.72
CA GLU A 207 -11.87 -1.99 9.94
C GLU A 207 -11.90 -1.66 8.45
N GLN A 208 -12.82 -0.77 8.01
CA GLN A 208 -13.08 -0.45 6.61
C GLN A 208 -13.34 -1.69 5.72
N ARG A 209 -13.76 -2.79 6.36
CA ARG A 209 -14.07 -4.07 5.74
C ARG A 209 -15.26 -4.72 6.41
N VAL A 210 -15.97 -5.56 5.66
CA VAL A 210 -17.07 -6.40 6.14
C VAL A 210 -16.92 -7.79 5.52
N ALA A 211 -16.96 -8.83 6.36
CA ALA A 211 -16.94 -10.22 5.88
C ALA A 211 -18.23 -10.54 5.11
N VAL A 212 -18.09 -11.19 3.97
CA VAL A 212 -19.23 -11.63 3.15
C VAL A 212 -19.65 -13.01 3.63
N SER A 213 -20.93 -13.18 3.95
CA SER A 213 -21.47 -14.49 4.31
C SER A 213 -21.44 -15.42 3.10
N GLU A 214 -21.19 -16.71 3.32
CA GLU A 214 -21.15 -17.72 2.25
C GLU A 214 -22.47 -17.78 1.44
N HIS A 215 -23.60 -17.53 2.11
CA HIS A 215 -24.92 -17.46 1.47
C HIS A 215 -25.10 -16.23 0.58
N ASP A 216 -24.38 -15.14 0.84
CA ASP A 216 -24.45 -13.92 0.03
C ASP A 216 -23.54 -13.99 -1.20
N LEU A 217 -22.61 -14.96 -1.25
CA LEU A 217 -21.74 -15.16 -2.40
C LEU A 217 -22.53 -15.76 -3.58
N PRO A 218 -22.27 -15.31 -4.82
CA PRO A 218 -22.81 -15.94 -6.01
C PRO A 218 -22.24 -17.36 -6.18
N GLU A 219 -22.97 -18.26 -6.85
CA GLU A 219 -22.61 -19.68 -6.97
C GLU A 219 -21.20 -19.91 -7.55
N GLY A 220 -20.72 -19.02 -8.42
CA GLY A 220 -19.36 -19.11 -8.98
C GLY A 220 -18.23 -18.78 -7.99
N LEU A 221 -18.54 -18.26 -6.80
CA LEU A 221 -17.57 -17.88 -5.75
C LEU A 221 -17.73 -18.69 -4.46
N ARG A 222 -18.71 -19.59 -4.39
CA ARG A 222 -18.93 -20.50 -3.26
C ARG A 222 -18.01 -21.72 -3.33
#